data_AF-A0A564G5R8-F1
#
_entry.id   AF-A0A564G5R8-F1
#
_cell.length_a   1.000
_cell.length_b   1.000
_cell.length_c   1.000
_cell.angle_alpha   90.00
_cell.angle_beta   90.00
_cell.angle_gamma   90.00
#
_symmetry.space_group_name_H-M   'P 1'
#
loop_
_entity.id
_entity.type
_entity.pdbx_description
1 polymer ?
#
loop_
_entity_poly.entity_id
_entity_poly.type
_entity_poly.pdbx_seq_one_letter_code
_entity_poly.pdbx_strand_id
1 'polypeptide(L)' 'MCPVMRKLTTLVVHMSQLPRLQERGQLIDQLTDLEAEGIARNVPRRTVEMIRAVRLQLRVEGLMPRTPPPRGH' A
#
# COMPACT_ATOMS: atom_id res chain seq x y z
N MET A 1 -3.56 -6.85 19.70
CA MET A 1 -3.05 -6.63 18.32
C MET A 1 -2.18 -5.38 18.32
N CYS A 2 -0.96 -5.41 17.77
CA CYS A 2 -0.08 -4.24 17.73
C CYS A 2 -0.75 -3.09 16.93
N PRO A 3 -0.67 -1.81 17.37
CA PRO A 3 -1.27 -0.68 16.65
C PRO A 3 -0.85 -0.60 15.17
N VAL A 4 0.41 -0.92 14.88
CA VAL A 4 0.97 -0.97 13.52
C VAL A 4 0.28 -2.03 12.66
N MET A 5 0.05 -3.22 13.22
CA MET A 5 -0.63 -4.31 12.52
C MET A 5 -2.10 -3.98 12.25
N ARG A 6 -2.77 -3.29 13.18
CA ARG A 6 -4.16 -2.84 12.97
C ARG A 6 -4.26 -1.85 11.82
N LYS A 7 -3.38 -0.85 11.76
CA LYS A 7 -3.30 0.12 10.66
C LYS A 7 -3.00 -0.57 9.33
N LEU A 8 -2.07 -1.52 9.33
CA LEU A 8 -1.75 -2.31 8.12
C LEU A 8 -2.95 -3.09 7.60
N THR A 9 -3.69 -3.78 8.46
CA THR A 9 -4.89 -4.52 8.05
C THR A 9 -5.94 -3.60 7.42
N THR A 10 -6.19 -2.43 8.01
CA THR A 10 -7.12 -1.45 7.45
C THR A 10 -6.67 -0.97 6.07
N LEU A 11 -5.38 -0.68 5.90
CA LEU A 11 -4.82 -0.25 4.61
C LEU A 11 -4.97 -1.32 3.53
N VAL A 12 -4.71 -2.59 3.85
CA VAL A 12 -4.87 -3.72 2.92
C VAL A 12 -6.34 -3.91 2.48
N VAL A 13 -7.29 -3.72 3.41
CA VAL A 13 -8.72 -3.77 3.09
C VAL A 13 -9.11 -2.65 2.12
N HIS A 14 -8.64 -1.42 2.34
CA HIS A 14 -8.86 -0.30 1.41
C HIS A 14 -8.23 -0.55 0.03
N MET A 15 -7.04 -1.15 -0.04
CA MET A 15 -6.40 -1.48 -1.32
C MET A 15 -7.22 -2.49 -2.14
N SER A 16 -7.88 -3.44 -1.47
CA SER A 16 -8.72 -4.46 -2.11
C SER A 16 -9.96 -3.84 -2.80
N GLN A 17 -10.31 -2.59 -2.50
CA GLN A 17 -11.43 -1.87 -3.08
C GLN A 17 -11.09 -1.13 -4.38
N LEU A 18 -9.93 -1.38 -4.99
CA LEU A 18 -9.46 -0.76 -6.24
C LEU A 18 -9.46 0.78 -6.19
N PRO A 19 -8.68 1.38 -5.27
CA PRO A 19 -8.60 2.83 -5.10
C PRO A 19 -8.21 3.52 -6.40
N ARG A 20 -8.80 4.70 -6.65
CA ARG A 20 -8.43 5.58 -7.76
C ARG A 20 -6.97 6.02 -7.63
N LEU A 21 -6.39 6.50 -8.73
CA LEU A 21 -4.99 6.94 -8.79
C LEU A 21 -4.58 7.91 -7.66
N GLN A 22 -5.46 8.84 -7.29
CA GLN A 22 -5.24 9.77 -6.18
C GLN A 22 -5.23 9.08 -4.80
N GLU A 23 -6.16 8.16 -4.58
CA GLU A 23 -6.25 7.37 -3.34
C GLU A 23 -5.03 6.44 -3.18
N ARG A 24 -4.46 5.96 -4.28
CA ARG A 24 -3.22 5.18 -4.26
C ARG A 24 -2.02 5.99 -3.77
N GLY A 25 -1.90 7.26 -4.16
CA GLY A 25 -0.87 8.16 -3.65
C GLY A 25 -0.97 8.30 -2.12
N GLN A 26 -2.18 8.58 -1.62
CA GLN A 26 -2.44 8.68 -0.18
C GLN A 26 -2.15 7.37 0.58
N LEU A 27 -2.41 6.21 -0.02
CA LEU A 27 -2.09 4.91 0.58
C LEU A 27 -0.57 4.67 0.62
N ILE A 28 0.18 5.11 -0.38
CA ILE A 28 1.65 5.04 -0.39
C ILE A 28 2.25 5.92 0.72
N ASP A 29 1.70 7.11 0.92
CA ASP A 29 2.13 8.02 1.98
C ASP A 29 1.84 7.41 3.36
N GLN A 30 0.61 6.90 3.58
CA GLN A 30 0.24 6.22 4.83
C GLN A 30 1.09 4.98 5.13
N LEU A 31 1.46 4.19 4.12
CA LEU A 31 2.38 3.07 4.29
C LEU A 31 3.81 3.52 4.62
N THR A 32 4.24 4.67 4.10
CA THR A 32 5.56 5.24 4.41
C THR A 32 5.63 5.70 5.86
N ASP A 33 4.58 6.37 6.35
CA ASP A 33 4.47 6.75 7.76
C ASP A 33 4.42 5.51 8.67
N LEU A 34 3.69 4.47 8.25
CA LEU A 34 3.59 3.23 9.00
C LEU A 34 4.91 2.45 9.06
N GLU A 35 5.72 2.51 8.00
CA GLU A 35 7.08 1.97 7.98
C GLU A 35 7.96 2.69 9.02
N ALA A 36 7.94 4.02 9.02
CA ALA A 36 8.71 4.84 9.96
C ALA A 36 8.27 4.60 11.42
N GLU A 37 6.95 4.53 11.67
CA GLU A 37 6.40 4.19 12.99
C GLU A 37 6.83 2.78 13.42
N GLY A 38 6.81 1.82 12.50
CA GLY A 38 7.24 0.44 12.76
C GLY A 38 8.71 0.36 13.18
N ILE A 39 9.59 1.07 12.47
CA ILE A 39 11.02 1.16 12.79
C ILE A 39 11.22 1.81 14.17
N ALA A 40 10.57 2.95 14.41
CA ALA A 40 10.67 3.67 15.69
C ALA A 40 10.18 2.84 16.89
N ARG A 41 9.17 2.01 16.68
CA ARG A 41 8.61 1.10 17.71
C ARG A 41 9.30 -0.25 17.78
N ASN A 42 10.38 -0.45 17.01
CA ASN A 42 11.14 -1.69 16.94
C ASN A 42 10.24 -2.93 16.67
N VAL A 43 9.25 -2.78 15.79
CA VAL A 43 8.39 -3.90 15.38
C VAL A 43 9.23 -4.93 14.61
N PRO A 44 8.82 -6.21 14.56
CA PRO A 44 9.59 -7.24 13.87
C PRO A 44 9.96 -6.84 12.45
N ARG A 45 11.22 -7.08 12.06
CA ARG A 45 11.73 -6.76 10.72
C ARG A 45 10.82 -7.28 9.60
N ARG A 46 10.28 -8.49 9.77
CA ARG A 46 9.33 -9.10 8.83
C ARG A 46 8.08 -8.24 8.59
N THR A 47 7.59 -7.55 9.62
CA THR A 47 6.45 -6.62 9.51
C THR A 47 6.81 -5.39 8.69
N VAL A 48 8.00 -4.81 8.92
CA VAL A 48 8.50 -3.67 8.14
C VAL A 48 8.72 -4.06 6.68
N GLU A 49 9.25 -5.26 6.43
CA GLU A 49 9.44 -5.80 5.07
C GLU A 49 8.11 -6.04 4.36
N MET A 50 7.06 -6.50 5.06
CA MET A 50 5.72 -6.60 4.50
C MET A 50 5.16 -5.22 4.11
N ILE A 51 5.31 -4.20 4.97
CA ILE A 51 4.87 -2.82 4.67
C ILE A 51 5.57 -2.30 3.40
N ARG A 52 6.88 -2.53 3.28
CA ARG A 52 7.65 -2.18 2.07
C ARG A 52 7.14 -2.90 0.82
N ALA A 53 6.87 -4.20 0.92
CA ALA A 53 6.38 -5.00 -0.20
C ALA A 53 5.01 -4.48 -0.70
N VAL A 54 4.09 -4.18 0.21
CA VAL A 54 2.77 -3.62 -0.13
C VAL A 54 2.91 -2.26 -0.81
N ARG A 55 3.81 -1.39 -0.31
CA ARG A 55 4.07 -0.07 -0.91
C ARG A 55 4.64 -0.18 -2.33
N LEU A 56 5.54 -1.14 -2.55
CA LEU A 56 6.11 -1.39 -3.86
C LEU A 56 5.05 -1.91 -4.84
N GLN A 57 4.21 -2.85 -4.40
CA GLN A 57 3.10 -3.36 -5.21
C GLN A 57 2.16 -2.22 -5.66
N LEU A 58 1.79 -1.32 -4.75
CA LEU A 58 0.94 -0.17 -5.10
C LEU A 58 1.58 0.78 -6.11
N ARG A 59 2.90 1.01 -6.02
CA ARG A 59 3.62 1.82 -7.02
C ARG A 59 3.60 1.14 -8.38
N VAL A 60 3.86 -0.16 -8.44
CA VAL A 60 3.82 -0.92 -9.71
C VAL A 60 2.41 -0.90 -10.31
N GLU A 61 1.38 -1.15 -9.51
CA GLU A 61 -0.01 -1.11 -9.98
C GLU A 61 -0.46 0.30 -10.39
N GLY A 62 0.09 1.36 -9.78
CA GLY A 62 -0.12 2.75 -10.17
C GLY A 62 0.57 3.14 -11.48
N LEU A 63 1.72 2.51 -11.78
CA LEU A 63 2.50 2.73 -13.00
C LEU A 63 2.02 1.88 -14.19
N MET A 64 1.24 0.82 -13.95
CA MET A 64 0.53 0.10 -15.00
C MET A 64 -0.83 0.76 -15.23
N PRO A 65 -0.99 1.66 -16.23
CA PRO A 65 -2.31 2.02 -16.68
C PRO A 65 -2.97 0.72 -17.13
N ARG A 66 -4.14 0.40 -16.55
CA ARG A 66 -5.03 -0.59 -17.16
C ARG A 66 -5.42 0.01 -18.51
N THR A 67 -4.66 -0.33 -19.54
CA THR A 67 -5.00 -0.04 -20.93
C THR A 67 -6.42 -0.57 -21.14
N PRO A 68 -7.40 0.29 -21.49
CA PRO A 68 -8.61 -0.26 -22.08
C PRO A 68 -8.19 -0.96 -23.38
N PRO A 69 -8.74 -2.14 -23.69
CA PRO A 69 -8.43 -2.83 -24.94
C PRO A 69 -8.72 -1.89 -26.13
N PRO A 70 -7.97 -2.00 -27.25
CA PRO A 70 -8.24 -1.18 -28.41
C PRO A 70 -9.68 -1.43 -28.85
N ARG A 71 -10.52 -0.38 -28.79
CA ARG A 71 -11.82 -0.38 -29.44
C ARG A 71 -11.55 -0.45 -30.94
N GLY A 72 -11.66 -1.66 -31.50
CA GLY A 72 -11.81 -1.84 -32.93
C GLY A 72 -13.20 -1.39 -33.35
N HIS A 73 -13.26 -0.38 -34.22
CA HIS A 73 -14.33 -0.18 -35.19
C HIS A 73 -13.76 0.49 -36.42
#